data_AF-A0A847ZUS8-F1
#
_entry.id   AF-A0A847ZUS8-F1
#
_cell.length_a   1.000
_cell.length_b   1.000
_cell.length_c   1.000
_cell.angle_alpha   90.00
_cell.angle_beta   90.00
_cell.angle_gamma   90.00
#
_symmetry.space_group_name_H-M   'P 1'
#
loop_
_entity.id
_entity.type
_entity.pdbx_description
1 polymer ?
#
loop_
_entity_poly.entity_id
_entity_poly.type
_entity_poly.pdbx_seq_one_letter_code
_entity_poly.pdbx_strand_id
1 'polypeptide(L)' 'MEPNEPKLSGFVFKTQAYTNPKHRDRIAFISVCACRFERGGKLNDGAEV' A
#
# COMPACT_ATOMS: atom_id res chain seq x y z
N MET A 1 -11.92 12.59 6.29
CA MET A 1 -10.58 12.26 5.79
C MET A 1 -10.17 13.38 4.87
N GLU A 2 -9.22 14.20 5.30
CA GLU A 2 -8.77 15.36 4.52
C GLU A 2 -7.67 14.92 3.53
N PRO A 3 -7.66 15.39 2.27
CA PRO A 3 -6.67 14.96 1.27
C PRO A 3 -5.21 15.22 1.67
N ASN A 4 -4.98 16.25 2.49
CA ASN A 4 -3.67 16.70 2.95
C ASN A 4 -3.21 16.08 4.27
N GLU A 5 -3.94 15.09 4.81
CA GLU A 5 -3.54 14.46 6.06
C GLU A 5 -2.19 13.73 5.89
N PRO A 6 -1.22 13.90 6.80
CA PRO A 6 0.11 13.34 6.65
C PRO A 6 0.15 11.82 6.83
N LYS A 7 -0.90 11.23 7.42
CA LYS A 7 -1.05 9.79 7.56
C LYS A 7 -1.49 9.19 6.22
N LEU A 8 -0.80 8.15 5.77
CA LEU A 8 -1.23 7.40 4.61
C LEU A 8 -2.57 6.74 4.90
N SER A 9 -3.56 7.00 4.05
CA SER A 9 -4.82 6.28 4.04
C SER A 9 -5.11 5.78 2.63
N GLY A 10 -5.67 4.58 2.53
CA GLY A 10 -5.95 3.94 1.26
C GLY A 10 -6.27 2.47 1.45
N PHE A 11 -6.78 1.84 0.39
CA PHE A 11 -7.18 0.42 0.42
C PHE A 11 -6.53 -0.34 -0.73
N VAL A 12 -6.27 -1.64 -0.49
CA VAL A 12 -5.74 -2.57 -1.50
C VAL A 12 -6.92 -3.10 -2.32
N PHE A 13 -6.98 -2.76 -3.61
CA PHE A 13 -8.08 -3.22 -4.47
C PHE A 13 -7.70 -4.46 -5.30
N LYS A 14 -6.39 -4.75 -5.43
CA LYS A 14 -5.90 -5.89 -6.19
C LYS A 14 -4.59 -6.38 -5.62
N THR A 15 -4.47 -7.69 -5.46
CA THR A 15 -3.22 -8.34 -5.10
C THR A 15 -2.92 -9.41 -6.14
N GLN A 16 -1.79 -9.29 -6.80
CA GLN A 16 -1.26 -10.30 -7.70
C GLN A 16 -0.17 -11.07 -6.96
N ALA A 17 -0.31 -12.39 -6.89
CA ALA A 17 0.74 -13.28 -6.41
C ALA A 17 1.37 -13.94 -7.63
N TYR A 18 2.69 -13.82 -7.77
CA TYR A 18 3.40 -14.57 -8.79
C TYR A 18 3.58 -16.02 -8.32
N THR A 19 3.20 -16.99 -9.15
CA THR A 19 3.21 -18.42 -8.80
C THR A 19 4.59 -19.06 -8.96
N ASN A 20 5.68 -18.35 -8.65
CA ASN A 20 7.00 -18.95 -8.64
C ASN A 20 7.34 -19.45 -7.23
N PRO A 21 7.52 -20.77 -7.01
CA PRO A 21 7.75 -21.34 -5.69
C PRO A 21 9.02 -20.83 -4.99
N LYS A 22 10.00 -20.30 -5.74
CA LYS A 22 11.26 -19.75 -5.18
C LYS A 22 11.17 -18.28 -4.73
N HIS A 23 10.22 -17.52 -5.23
CA HIS A 23 10.08 -16.10 -4.93
C HIS A 23 8.62 -15.78 -4.62
N ARG A 24 8.32 -15.56 -3.33
CA ARG A 24 6.99 -15.11 -2.87
C ARG A 24 6.79 -13.62 -3.15
N ASP A 25 7.01 -13.22 -4.39
CA ASP A 25 6.77 -11.85 -4.79
C ASP A 25 5.26 -11.64 -4.95
N ARG A 26 4.72 -10.77 -4.10
CA ARG A 26 3.32 -10.35 -4.12
C ARG A 26 3.30 -8.87 -4.42
N ILE A 27 2.58 -8.48 -5.46
CA ILE A 27 2.37 -7.08 -5.82
C ILE A 27 0.96 -6.72 -5.42
N ALA A 28 0.83 -5.76 -4.49
CA ALA A 28 -0.45 -5.17 -4.12
C ALA A 28 -0.60 -3.81 -4.81
N PHE A 29 -1.79 -3.54 -5.33
CA PHE A 29 -2.18 -2.26 -5.88
C PHE A 29 -3.05 -1.53 -4.86
N ILE A 30 -2.64 -0.31 -4.49
CA ILE A 30 -3.28 0.51 -3.46
C ILE A 30 -3.85 1.76 -4.10
N SER A 31 -5.08 2.11 -3.74
CA SER A 31 -5.66 3.43 -4.01
C SER A 31 -5.43 4.32 -2.80
N VAL A 32 -4.65 5.39 -2.95
CA VAL A 32 -4.34 6.34 -1.88
C VAL A 32 -5.45 7.38 -1.78
N CYS A 33 -6.03 7.55 -0.60
CA CYS A 33 -7.10 8.50 -0.30
C CYS A 33 -6.59 9.77 0.39
N ALA A 34 -5.48 9.70 1.14
CA ALA A 34 -4.78 10.85 1.73
C ALA A 34 -3.28 10.53 1.88
N CYS A 35 -2.46 11.59 1.90
CA CYS A 35 -0.99 11.58 1.89
C CYS A 35 -0.35 11.42 0.50
N ARG A 36 0.92 11.82 0.42
CA ARG A 36 1.79 11.67 -0.74
C ARG A 36 2.75 10.52 -0.48
N PHE A 37 2.67 9.47 -1.29
CA PHE A 37 3.58 8.34 -1.19
C PHE A 37 4.98 8.72 -1.70
N GLU A 38 6.00 8.52 -0.86
CA GLU A 38 7.41 8.69 -1.23
C GLU A 38 8.11 7.33 -1.29
N ARG A 39 8.85 7.09 -2.38
CA ARG A 39 9.55 5.82 -2.62
C ARG A 39 10.67 5.64 -1.58
N GLY A 40 10.55 4.61 -0.74
CA GLY A 40 11.48 4.33 0.36
C GLY A 40 10.96 4.74 1.75
N GLY A 41 9.77 5.34 1.83
CA GLY A 41 9.08 5.60 3.09
C GLY A 41 8.68 4.30 3.80
N LYS A 42 8.78 4.28 5.13
CA LYS A 42 8.30 3.16 5.93
C LYS A 42 6.77 3.20 5.98
N LEU A 43 6.14 2.18 5.41
CA LEU A 43 4.73 1.91 5.63
C LEU A 43 4.61 1.25 7.01
N ASN A 44 4.06 1.95 7.99
CA ASN A 44 3.80 1.35 9.29
C ASN A 44 2.58 0.43 9.16
N ASP A 45 2.66 -0.80 9.69
CA ASP A 45 1.65 -1.87 9.58
C ASP A 45 0.28 -1.57 10.25
N GLY A 46 0.04 -0.31 10.64
CA GLY A 46 -1.18 0.15 11.29
C GLY A 46 -2.13 0.93 10.37
N ALA A 47 -1.92 0.90 9.05
CA ALA A 47 -2.94 1.37 8.12
C ALA A 47 -4.06 0.31 8.09
N GLU A 48 -5.10 0.52 8.90
CA GLU A 48 -6.32 -0.29 8.86
C GLU A 48 -6.88 -0.26 7.44
N VAL A 49 -6.91 -1.45 6.84
CA VAL A 49 -7.51 -1.76 5.53
C VAL A 49 -9.03 -1.72 5.58
#